data_AF-A0A317EVT4-F1
#
_entry.id   AF-A0A317EVT4-F1
#
_cell.length_a   1.000
_cell.length_b   1.000
_cell.length_c   1.000
_cell.angle_alpha   90.00
_cell.angle_beta   90.00
_cell.angle_gamma   90.00
#
_symmetry.space_group_name_H-M   'P 1'
#
loop_
_entity.id
_entity.type
_entity.pdbx_description
1 polymer ?
#
loop_
_entity_poly.entity_id
_entity_poly.type
_entity_poly.pdbx_seq_one_letter_code
_entity_poly.pdbx_strand_id
1 'polypeptide(L)'
;MKDPEYIIAIGASAGGLEEINTFFDHTPLDGVSYIVVQHLSADFKSRMAEVLAKHSKLCVQEATEGVLVETNRVYLIPHDKFMTIQKGHLYLRDKEKTKSPHLIRGH
;
A
#
# COMPACT_ATOMS: atom_id res chain seq x y z
N MET A 1 20.18 -1.89 -8.67
CA MET A 1 19.02 -1.44 -7.87
C MET A 1 19.58 -0.93 -6.54
N LYS A 2 19.14 0.23 -6.05
CA LYS A 2 19.63 0.83 -4.80
C LYS A 2 18.58 0.68 -3.71
N ASP A 3 19.04 0.41 -2.49
CA ASP A 3 18.22 0.48 -1.29
C ASP A 3 17.82 1.93 -1.02
N PRO A 4 16.55 2.21 -0.66
CA PRO A 4 16.11 3.56 -0.34
C PRO A 4 16.71 4.04 0.97
N GLU A 5 17.10 5.31 1.00
CA GLU A 5 17.56 5.95 2.23
C GLU A 5 16.41 6.14 3.22
N TYR A 6 15.20 6.38 2.70
CA TYR A 6 13.98 6.54 3.48
C TYR A 6 12.80 5.78 2.89
N ILE A 7 11.96 5.25 3.78
CA ILE A 7 10.73 4.54 3.43
C ILE A 7 9.58 5.27 4.10
N ILE A 8 8.66 5.80 3.30
CA ILE A 8 7.52 6.60 3.76
C ILE A 8 6.25 5.76 3.67
N ALA A 9 5.58 5.56 4.80
CA ALA A 9 4.28 4.89 4.86
C ALA A 9 3.14 5.92 4.85
N ILE A 10 2.22 5.80 3.89
CA ILE A 10 1.05 6.67 3.71
C ILE A 10 -0.21 5.85 3.95
N GLY A 11 -1.00 6.27 4.94
CA GLY A 11 -2.30 5.68 5.27
C GLY A 11 -3.45 6.59 4.83
N ALA A 12 -4.41 6.08 4.05
CA ALA A 12 -5.61 6.84 3.66
C ALA A 12 -6.89 6.00 3.70
N SER A 13 -8.04 6.67 3.83
CA SER A 13 -9.37 6.08 3.93
C SER A 13 -10.28 6.53 2.76
N ALA A 14 -11.60 6.49 2.93
CA ALA A 14 -12.61 6.69 1.90
C ALA A 14 -12.57 8.04 1.15
N GLY A 15 -11.93 9.07 1.69
CA GLY A 15 -11.84 10.40 1.07
C GLY A 15 -10.45 10.81 0.57
N GLY A 16 -9.39 10.07 0.92
CA GLY A 16 -8.00 10.56 0.77
C GLY A 16 -7.35 10.29 -0.59
N LEU A 17 -8.11 9.84 -1.60
CA LEU A 17 -7.53 9.43 -2.88
C LEU A 17 -7.06 10.62 -3.72
N GLU A 18 -7.86 11.68 -3.81
CA GLU A 18 -7.51 12.87 -4.59
C GLU A 18 -6.28 13.59 -4.00
N GLU A 19 -6.19 13.62 -2.67
CA GLU A 19 -5.04 14.18 -1.94
C GLU A 19 -3.78 13.36 -2.19
N ILE A 20 -3.89 12.03 -2.16
CA ILE A 20 -2.79 11.12 -2.49
C ILE A 20 -2.33 11.33 -3.93
N ASN A 21 -3.24 11.43 -4.89
CA ASN A 21 -2.85 11.67 -6.28
C ASN A 21 -2.11 12.99 -6.45
N THR A 22 -2.62 14.06 -5.82
CA THR A 22 -1.98 15.39 -5.84
C THR A 22 -0.59 15.36 -5.20
N PHE A 23 -0.42 14.62 -4.12
CA PHE A 23 0.88 14.40 -3.49
C PHE A 23 1.86 13.69 -4.44
N PHE A 24 1.39 12.64 -5.13
CA PHE A 24 2.21 11.87 -6.05
C PHE A 24 2.57 12.61 -7.34
N ASP A 25 1.74 13.57 -7.76
CA ASP A 25 1.96 14.45 -8.93
C ASP A 25 3.20 15.32 -8.75
N HIS A 26 3.44 15.75 -7.52
CA HIS A 26 4.56 16.62 -7.15
C HIS A 26 5.76 15.88 -6.55
N THR A 27 5.77 14.54 -6.55
CA THR A 27 6.86 13.79 -5.91
C THR A 27 8.14 13.78 -6.78
N PRO A 28 9.31 14.14 -6.22
CA PRO A 28 10.59 14.07 -6.92
C PRO A 28 11.18 12.64 -6.93
N LEU A 29 12.13 12.39 -7.84
CA LEU A 29 12.92 11.15 -7.90
C LEU A 29 14.16 11.25 -6.97
N ASP A 30 13.91 11.41 -5.67
CA ASP A 30 14.96 11.69 -4.66
C ASP A 30 15.58 10.41 -4.05
N GLY A 31 15.16 9.23 -4.50
CA GLY A 31 15.65 7.95 -3.97
C GLY A 31 14.82 7.40 -2.80
N VAL A 32 13.64 7.97 -2.55
CA VAL A 32 12.72 7.53 -1.49
C VAL A 32 11.77 6.45 -2.02
N SER A 33 11.32 5.54 -1.15
CA SER A 33 10.26 4.57 -1.45
C SER A 33 9.02 4.83 -0.65
N TYR A 34 7.86 4.59 -1.26
CA TYR A 34 6.56 4.84 -0.67
C TYR A 34 5.80 3.54 -0.46
N ILE A 35 5.14 3.42 0.68
CA ILE A 35 4.27 2.31 1.03
C ILE A 35 2.89 2.89 1.24
N VAL A 36 1.92 2.53 0.39
CA VAL A 36 0.56 3.07 0.45
C VAL A 36 -0.40 2.01 0.99
N VAL A 37 -1.02 2.35 2.12
CA VAL A 37 -2.02 1.54 2.81
C VAL A 37 -3.35 2.25 2.74
N GLN A 38 -4.26 1.74 1.92
CA GLN A 38 -5.60 2.33 1.79
C GLN A 38 -6.70 1.38 2.29
N HIS A 39 -7.59 1.92 3.13
CA HIS A 39 -8.75 1.23 3.67
C HIS A 39 -9.99 1.43 2.78
N LEU A 40 -9.85 1.10 1.48
CA LEU A 40 -10.92 1.13 0.49
C LEU A 40 -11.47 -0.28 0.20
N SER A 41 -12.70 -0.34 -0.29
CA SER A 41 -13.32 -1.53 -0.87
C SER A 41 -12.46 -2.09 -2.01
N ALA A 42 -12.44 -3.42 -2.17
CA ALA A 42 -11.56 -4.12 -3.12
C ALA A 42 -11.67 -3.61 -4.58
N ASP A 43 -12.86 -3.16 -4.99
CA ASP A 43 -13.17 -2.65 -6.32
C ASP A 43 -12.38 -1.37 -6.70
N PHE A 44 -12.08 -0.52 -5.72
CA PHE A 44 -11.40 0.76 -5.96
C PHE A 44 -9.86 0.64 -5.99
N LYS A 45 -9.29 -0.46 -5.46
CA LYS A 45 -7.83 -0.59 -5.30
C LYS A 45 -7.10 -0.84 -6.62
N SER A 46 -7.63 -1.70 -7.49
CA SER A 46 -7.01 -1.98 -8.80
C SER A 46 -6.93 -0.73 -9.67
N ARG A 47 -7.96 0.13 -9.62
CA ARG A 47 -7.97 1.41 -10.32
C ARG A 47 -7.01 2.43 -9.70
N MET A 48 -6.77 2.34 -8.38
CA MET A 48 -5.85 3.23 -7.67
C MET A 48 -4.42 3.10 -8.17
N ALA A 49 -3.94 1.86 -8.37
CA ALA A 49 -2.59 1.60 -8.86
C ALA A 49 -2.36 2.27 -10.22
N GLU A 50 -3.31 2.15 -11.13
CA GLU A 50 -3.25 2.78 -12.45
C GLU A 50 -3.32 4.31 -12.38
N VAL A 51 -4.18 4.87 -11.51
CA VAL A 51 -4.30 6.32 -11.35
C VAL A 51 -3.01 6.90 -10.76
N LEU A 52 -2.48 6.27 -9.71
CA LEU A 52 -1.20 6.64 -9.10
C LEU A 52 -0.04 6.54 -10.09
N ALA A 53 -0.01 5.48 -10.91
CA ALA A 53 1.02 5.32 -11.94
C ALA A 53 0.94 6.42 -13.02
N LYS A 54 -0.25 6.96 -13.31
CA LYS A 54 -0.43 8.09 -14.24
C LYS A 54 -0.06 9.43 -13.62
N HIS A 55 -0.31 9.59 -12.33
CA HIS A 55 -0.03 10.82 -11.57
C HIS A 55 1.31 10.77 -10.84
N SER A 56 2.22 9.84 -11.16
CA SER A 56 3.53 9.79 -10.52
C SER A 56 4.63 9.43 -11.51
N LYS A 57 5.82 9.95 -11.25
CA LYS A 57 7.06 9.52 -11.94
C LYS A 57 7.62 8.22 -11.35
N LEU A 58 7.09 7.78 -10.20
CA LEU A 58 7.51 6.61 -9.47
C LEU A 58 6.89 5.34 -10.05
N CYS A 59 7.59 4.22 -9.95
CA CYS A 59 7.04 2.92 -10.37
C CYS A 59 6.08 2.40 -9.30
N VAL A 60 4.79 2.36 -9.63
CA VAL A 60 3.73 1.88 -8.73
C VAL A 60 3.48 0.39 -8.99
N GLN A 61 3.53 -0.43 -7.94
CA GLN A 61 3.25 -1.85 -8.00
C GLN A 61 2.56 -2.34 -6.72
N GLU A 62 1.79 -3.43 -6.83
CA GLU A 62 1.33 -4.15 -5.64
C GLU A 62 2.51 -4.87 -4.98
N ALA A 63 2.58 -4.80 -3.65
CA ALA A 63 3.58 -5.52 -2.89
C ALA A 63 3.35 -7.02 -3.01
N THR A 64 4.43 -7.77 -3.27
CA THR A 64 4.45 -9.23 -3.28
C THR A 64 5.28 -9.76 -2.11
N GLU A 65 5.09 -11.03 -1.77
CA GLU A 65 5.80 -11.63 -0.64
C GLU A 65 7.31 -11.70 -0.90
N GLY A 66 8.09 -11.14 0.03
CA GLY A 66 9.55 -11.14 -0.03
C GLY A 66 10.13 -10.14 -1.05
N VAL A 67 9.35 -9.19 -1.57
CA VAL A 67 9.88 -8.20 -2.51
C VAL A 67 10.83 -7.21 -1.82
N LEU A 68 11.96 -6.92 -2.46
CA LEU A 68 12.88 -5.88 -2.01
C LEU A 68 12.27 -4.50 -2.28
N VAL A 69 12.35 -3.61 -1.29
CA VAL A 69 11.97 -2.21 -1.42
C VAL A 69 13.09 -1.48 -2.16
N GLU A 70 12.76 -0.94 -3.33
CA GLU A 70 13.69 -0.19 -4.17
C GLU A 70 13.34 1.29 -4.18
N THR A 71 14.36 2.13 -4.30
CA THR A 71 14.24 3.59 -4.46
C THR A 71 13.29 3.96 -5.59
N ASN A 72 12.57 5.07 -5.44
CA ASN A 72 11.68 5.63 -6.46
C ASN A 72 10.52 4.71 -6.86
N ARG A 73 10.05 3.89 -5.92
CA ARG A 73 8.92 2.98 -6.11
C ARG A 73 7.83 3.21 -5.07
N VAL A 74 6.60 2.89 -5.48
CA VAL A 74 5.41 2.89 -4.62
C VAL A 74 4.89 1.47 -4.52
N TYR A 75 4.72 0.99 -3.29
CA TYR A 75 4.22 -0.35 -2.99
C TYR A 75 2.83 -0.25 -2.37
N LEU A 76 1.85 -0.88 -3.04
CA LEU A 76 0.47 -0.94 -2.58
C LEU A 76 0.23 -2.22 -1.78
N ILE A 77 -0.44 -2.11 -0.63
CA ILE A 77 -0.81 -3.28 0.16
C ILE A 77 -1.92 -4.09 -0.53
N PRO A 78 -1.74 -5.42 -0.72
CA PRO A 78 -2.79 -6.27 -1.26
C PRO A 78 -4.01 -6.36 -0.33
N HIS A 79 -5.15 -6.77 -0.88
CA HIS A 79 -6.38 -6.94 -0.11
C HIS A 79 -6.23 -8.01 0.98
N ASP A 80 -6.96 -7.84 2.09
CA ASP A 80 -7.03 -8.80 3.21
C ASP A 80 -5.69 -9.23 3.81
N LYS A 81 -4.61 -8.48 3.55
CA LYS A 81 -3.28 -8.77 4.08
C LYS A 81 -2.76 -7.63 4.95
N PHE A 82 -1.95 -8.00 5.94
CA PHE A 82 -1.02 -7.14 6.63
C PHE A 82 0.30 -7.14 5.87
N MET A 83 0.99 -6.00 5.88
CA MET A 83 2.31 -5.87 5.30
C MET A 83 3.27 -5.39 6.37
N THR A 84 4.41 -6.07 6.47
CA THR A 84 5.49 -5.77 7.39
C THR A 84 6.77 -5.58 6.60
N ILE A 85 7.63 -4.67 7.04
CA ILE A 85 8.93 -4.47 6.43
C ILE A 85 10.03 -4.98 7.35
N GLN A 86 10.96 -5.75 6.79
CA GLN A 86 12.11 -6.27 7.54
C GLN A 86 13.32 -6.32 6.62
N LYS A 87 14.43 -5.67 7.03
CA LYS A 87 15.68 -5.60 6.26
C LYS A 87 15.47 -5.20 4.79
N GLY A 88 14.63 -4.19 4.56
CA GLY A 88 14.30 -3.71 3.21
C GLY A 88 13.41 -4.65 2.39
N HIS A 89 12.91 -5.75 2.95
CA HIS A 89 11.98 -6.66 2.26
C HIS A 89 10.57 -6.52 2.82
N LEU A 90 9.57 -6.54 1.94
CA LEU A 90 8.16 -6.55 2.30
C LEU A 90 7.68 -7.99 2.48
N TYR A 91 7.10 -8.26 3.64
CA TYR A 91 6.48 -9.52 3.98
C TYR A 91 4.98 -9.30 4.13
N LEU A 92 4.21 -10.18 3.50
CA LEU A 92 2.77 -10.15 3.57
C LEU A 92 2.30 -11.22 4.55
N ARG A 93 1.26 -10.92 5.32
CA ARG A 93 0.59 -11.90 6.18
C ARG A 93 -0.90 -11.78 5.97
N ASP A 94 -1.62 -12.89 5.97
CA ASP A 94 -3.07 -12.83 5.93
C ASP A 94 -3.60 -12.14 7.19
N LYS A 95 -4.57 -11.24 7.01
CA LYS A 95 -5.35 -10.75 8.15
C LYS A 95 -6.12 -11.95 8.67
N GLU A 96 -5.94 -12.31 9.94
CA GLU A 96 -6.84 -13.27 10.57
C GLU A 96 -8.26 -12.75 10.39
N LYS A 97 -9.05 -13.45 9.57
CA LYS A 97 -10.51 -13.24 9.54
C LYS A 97 -10.97 -13.55 10.94
N THR A 98 -11.22 -12.52 11.73
CA THR A 98 -11.89 -12.70 13.02
C THR A 98 -13.19 -13.45 12.70
N LYS A 99 -13.25 -14.73 13.08
CA LYS A 99 -14.50 -15.48 13.06
C LYS A 99 -15.36 -14.75 14.09
N SER A 100 -16.34 -14.00 13.63
CA SER A 100 -17.39 -13.44 14.46
C SER A 100 -17.97 -14.59 15.32
N PRO A 101 -17.87 -14.55 16.66
CA PRO A 101 -18.54 -15.55 17.46
C PRO A 101 -20.04 -15.36 17.29
N HIS A 102 -20.69 -16.40 16.80
CA HIS A 102 -22.13 -16.49 16.67
C HIS A 102 -22.75 -16.45 18.07
N LEU A 103 -23.22 -15.28 18.51
CA LEU A 103 -24.01 -15.17 19.73
C LEU A 103 -25.47 -15.48 19.38
N ILE A 104 -25.82 -16.77 19.33
CA ILE A 104 -27.20 -17.19 19.54
C ILE A 104 -27.52 -17.04 21.02
N ARG A 105 -28.15 -15.93 21.39
CA ARG A 105 -28.81 -15.82 22.70
C ARG A 105 -30.26 -16.25 22.50
N GLY A 106 -30.50 -17.53 22.78
CA GLY A 106 -31.85 -18.08 22.85
C GLY A 106 -32.68 -17.40 23.94
N HIS A 107 -33.95 -17.17 23.61
CA HIS A 107 -35.05 -17.00 24.54
C HIS A 107 -36.11 -18.05 24.19
#